data_AF-A0AAU7CFG4-F1
#
_entry.id   AF-A0AAU7CFG4-F1
#
_cell.length_a   1.000
_cell.length_b   1.000
_cell.length_c   1.000
_cell.angle_alpha   90.00
_cell.angle_beta   90.00
_cell.angle_gamma   90.00
#
_symmetry.space_group_name_H-M   'P 1'
#
loop_
_entity.id
_entity.type
_entity.pdbx_description
1 polymer ?
#
loop_
_entity_poly.entity_id
_entity_poly.type
_entity_poly.pdbx_seq_one_letter_code
_entity_poly.pdbx_strand_id
1 'polypeptide(L)'
;MSEALLIAAHGSRDEAGVEEFWEFADAWRRLRPDRIQAAGFLEFAQPTIGAAIDQLIDRGATRIVVVPAMLMAAGHVKNDVPSEVQESRGRHPNVTFQMARALDIHPALLELCHVRYRETIAPLREVPAERTLLLLVGRGTSDPDANANIARVSRFLWESYGVGWASVAFSGVTTPNVDQALTVCRRLGFDRIVVQPYFLFDGILLKRIRDTAERHAALDPSVEIVTVPHLRLHPLLLQAFEDRAHEAIHGAPHMNCDLCKYRVRLLGRESEIGLPQVGHHHHVRASSDLTDDFDHGHDHRLRRRRRPALMPAADTAFHPWDERLLQRLHLITESR
;
A
#
# COMPACT_ATOMS: atom_id res chain seq x y z
N MET A 1 22.80 -12.96 -13.91
CA MET A 1 22.36 -11.55 -13.78
C MET A 1 22.05 -11.31 -12.32
N SER A 2 22.58 -10.25 -11.73
CA SER A 2 22.32 -9.91 -10.32
C SER A 2 21.01 -9.12 -10.23
N GLU A 3 19.97 -9.77 -9.74
CA GLU A 3 18.63 -9.20 -9.58
C GLU A 3 18.41 -8.74 -8.13
N ALA A 4 17.94 -7.51 -7.97
CA ALA A 4 17.68 -6.89 -6.69
C ALA A 4 16.22 -6.46 -6.52
N LEU A 5 15.75 -6.42 -5.27
CA LEU A 5 14.45 -5.91 -4.89
C LEU A 5 14.61 -4.55 -4.19
N LEU A 6 13.75 -3.60 -4.54
CA LEU A 6 13.63 -2.31 -3.87
C LEU A 6 12.21 -2.15 -3.33
N ILE A 7 12.05 -1.99 -2.01
CA ILE A 7 10.78 -1.49 -1.48
C ILE A 7 10.75 0.04 -1.66
N ALA A 8 9.79 0.54 -2.44
CA ALA A 8 9.53 1.97 -2.57
C ALA A 8 8.38 2.36 -1.64
N ALA A 9 8.70 2.94 -0.49
CA ALA A 9 7.73 3.40 0.49
C ALA A 9 7.34 4.87 0.27
N HIS A 10 6.17 5.25 0.78
CA HIS A 10 5.79 6.66 0.80
C HIS A 10 6.68 7.43 1.79
N GLY A 11 6.87 6.88 2.99
CA GLY A 11 7.50 7.57 4.13
C GLY A 11 6.50 8.30 5.01
N SER A 12 6.94 8.65 6.22
CA SER A 12 6.10 9.25 7.25
C SER A 12 6.89 10.31 8.01
N ARG A 13 6.17 11.33 8.50
CA ARG A 13 6.71 12.29 9.49
C ARG A 13 6.64 11.75 10.93
N ASP A 14 5.98 10.61 11.12
CA ASP A 14 5.82 9.95 12.41
C ASP A 14 6.86 8.84 12.54
N GLU A 15 7.71 8.91 13.56
CA GLU A 15 8.80 7.96 13.80
C GLU A 15 8.26 6.53 13.94
N ALA A 16 7.15 6.34 14.65
CA ALA A 16 6.51 5.02 14.80
C ALA A 16 6.14 4.39 13.44
N GLY A 17 5.71 5.21 12.48
CA GLY A 17 5.39 4.72 11.13
C GLY A 17 6.64 4.34 10.33
N VAL A 18 7.76 5.02 10.56
CA VAL A 18 9.05 4.70 9.94
C VAL A 18 9.64 3.43 10.57
N GLU A 19 9.53 3.27 11.89
CA GLU A 19 9.95 2.07 12.61
C GLU A 19 9.20 0.82 12.15
N GLU A 20 7.86 0.85 12.11
CA GLU A 20 7.07 -0.29 11.62
C GLU A 20 7.40 -0.66 10.16
N PHE A 21 7.70 0.34 9.33
CA PHE A 21 8.16 0.09 7.97
C PHE A 21 9.50 -0.66 7.96
N TRP A 22 10.46 -0.23 8.78
CA TRP A 22 11.77 -0.89 8.86
C TRP A 22 11.67 -2.30 9.40
N GLU A 23 10.82 -2.54 10.41
CA GLU A 23 10.53 -3.89 10.88
C GLU A 23 10.02 -4.79 9.75
N PHE A 24 9.11 -4.26 8.92
CA PHE A 24 8.61 -4.96 7.75
C PHE A 24 9.70 -5.21 6.69
N ALA A 25 10.48 -4.19 6.34
CA ALA A 25 11.56 -4.31 5.37
C ALA A 25 12.61 -5.35 5.82
N ASP A 26 12.92 -5.40 7.11
CA ASP A 26 13.82 -6.39 7.69
C ASP A 26 13.24 -7.80 7.69
N ALA A 27 11.94 -7.96 7.98
CA ALA A 27 11.27 -9.25 7.87
C ALA A 27 11.28 -9.76 6.41
N TRP A 28 11.01 -8.88 5.44
CA TRP A 28 11.06 -9.22 4.02
C TRP A 28 12.48 -9.57 3.56
N ARG A 29 13.48 -8.84 4.07
CA ARG A 29 14.90 -9.15 3.85
C ARG A 29 15.27 -10.56 4.35
N ARG A 30 14.82 -10.92 5.56
CA ARG A 30 15.02 -12.26 6.14
C ARG A 30 14.28 -13.36 5.37
N LEU A 31 13.17 -13.03 4.70
CA LEU A 31 12.42 -13.98 3.88
C LEU A 31 13.19 -14.36 2.60
N ARG A 32 13.97 -13.43 2.03
CA ARG A 32 14.74 -13.63 0.79
C ARG A 32 16.24 -13.32 0.97
N PRO A 33 16.95 -14.07 1.82
CA PRO A 33 18.36 -13.81 2.10
C PRO A 33 19.28 -14.04 0.89
N ASP A 34 18.77 -14.75 -0.12
CA ASP A 34 19.42 -15.03 -1.41
C ASP A 34 19.43 -13.82 -2.36
N ARG A 35 18.70 -12.75 -2.05
CA ARG A 35 18.53 -11.59 -2.93
C ARG A 35 19.15 -10.32 -2.36
N ILE A 36 19.68 -9.49 -3.25
CA ILE A 36 20.07 -8.13 -2.92
C ILE A 36 18.80 -7.32 -2.71
N GLN A 37 18.66 -6.70 -1.54
CA GLN A 37 17.48 -5.92 -1.19
C GLN A 37 17.87 -4.58 -0.58
N ALA A 38 17.05 -3.57 -0.85
CA ALA A 38 17.08 -2.27 -0.21
C ALA A 38 15.64 -1.74 -0.08
N ALA A 39 15.49 -0.68 0.71
CA ALA A 39 14.25 0.04 0.87
C ALA A 39 14.54 1.54 0.81
N GLY A 40 13.63 2.31 0.23
CA GLY A 40 13.74 3.77 0.15
C GLY A 40 12.38 4.44 0.20
N PHE A 41 12.39 5.70 0.57
CA PHE A 41 11.19 6.51 0.75
C PHE A 41 11.05 7.56 -0.35
N LEU A 42 9.81 7.81 -0.72
CA LEU A 42 9.43 8.90 -1.61
C LEU A 42 9.53 10.25 -0.89
N GLU A 43 9.06 10.32 0.35
CA GLU A 43 8.91 11.54 1.15
C GLU A 43 9.34 11.32 2.61
N PHE A 44 9.68 12.41 3.29
CA PHE A 44 9.84 12.54 4.76
C PHE A 44 10.93 11.74 5.46
N ALA A 45 11.37 10.60 4.91
CA ALA A 45 12.32 9.71 5.55
C ALA A 45 13.48 9.35 4.60
N GLN A 46 14.57 8.83 5.18
CA GLN A 46 15.77 8.39 4.47
C GLN A 46 15.97 6.87 4.60
N PRO A 47 16.61 6.22 3.61
CA PRO A 47 17.14 6.80 2.37
C PRO A 47 16.03 7.11 1.35
N THR A 48 16.27 8.06 0.44
CA THR A 48 15.35 8.30 -0.69
C THR A 48 15.34 7.09 -1.65
N ILE A 49 14.29 6.95 -2.46
CA ILE A 49 14.21 5.89 -3.51
C ILE A 49 15.46 5.90 -4.41
N GLY A 50 15.87 7.08 -4.90
CA GLY A 50 17.09 7.22 -5.71
C GLY A 50 18.36 6.75 -5.00
N ALA A 51 18.55 7.14 -3.73
CA ALA A 51 19.70 6.71 -2.94
C ALA A 51 19.70 5.19 -2.67
N ALA A 52 18.52 4.61 -2.42
CA ALA A 52 18.38 3.16 -2.25
C ALA A 52 18.67 2.39 -3.56
N ILE A 53 18.32 2.96 -4.72
CA ILE A 53 18.70 2.42 -6.04
C ILE A 53 20.23 2.41 -6.18
N ASP A 54 20.89 3.51 -5.85
CA ASP A 54 22.35 3.62 -5.97
C ASP A 54 23.05 2.58 -5.09
N GLN A 55 22.58 2.38 -3.84
CA GLN A 55 23.08 1.33 -2.95
C GLN A 55 22.93 -0.10 -3.53
N LEU A 56 21.85 -0.38 -4.26
CA LEU A 56 21.66 -1.68 -4.92
C LEU A 56 22.68 -1.87 -6.05
N ILE A 57 22.94 -0.81 -6.82
CA ILE A 57 23.87 -0.83 -7.96
C ILE A 57 25.30 -1.00 -7.47
N ASP A 58 25.70 -0.31 -6.40
CA ASP A 58 27.01 -0.46 -5.75
C ASP A 58 27.26 -1.90 -5.26
N ARG A 59 26.19 -2.61 -4.90
CA ARG A 59 26.21 -4.03 -4.55
C ARG A 59 26.18 -4.97 -5.76
N GLY A 60 26.28 -4.43 -6.97
CA GLY A 60 26.36 -5.17 -8.22
C GLY A 60 25.01 -5.51 -8.86
N ALA A 61 23.91 -4.86 -8.48
CA ALA A 61 22.62 -5.07 -9.13
C ALA A 61 22.65 -4.62 -10.61
N THR A 62 22.18 -5.50 -11.49
CA THR A 62 22.06 -5.24 -12.95
C THR A 62 20.60 -5.24 -13.41
N ARG A 63 19.71 -5.77 -12.58
CA ARG A 63 18.25 -5.68 -12.70
C ARG A 63 17.67 -5.30 -11.34
N ILE A 64 16.83 -4.27 -11.29
CA ILE A 64 16.15 -3.82 -10.08
C ILE A 64 14.64 -3.94 -10.27
N VAL A 65 13.98 -4.64 -9.36
CA VAL A 65 12.53 -4.76 -9.27
C VAL A 65 12.03 -3.86 -8.14
N VAL A 66 11.32 -2.81 -8.50
CA VAL A 66 10.74 -1.84 -7.57
C VAL A 66 9.35 -2.31 -7.15
N VAL A 67 9.17 -2.57 -5.86
CA VAL A 67 7.90 -3.00 -5.26
C VAL A 67 7.33 -1.84 -4.44
N PRO A 68 6.25 -1.20 -4.91
CA PRO A 68 5.64 -0.07 -4.20
C PRO A 68 4.94 -0.54 -2.91
N ALA A 69 5.35 -0.01 -1.76
CA ALA A 69 4.65 -0.20 -0.48
C ALA A 69 3.43 0.74 -0.39
N MET A 70 2.50 0.59 -1.32
CA MET A 70 1.26 1.36 -1.42
C MET A 70 0.07 0.45 -1.68
N LEU A 71 -1.00 0.66 -0.91
CA LEU A 71 -2.23 -0.14 -1.05
C LEU A 71 -2.99 0.17 -2.33
N MET A 72 -3.04 1.42 -2.78
CA MET A 72 -3.82 1.82 -3.96
C MET A 72 -2.96 2.52 -5.00
N ALA A 73 -3.24 2.26 -6.27
CA ALA A 73 -2.56 2.90 -7.40
C ALA A 73 -3.15 4.29 -7.67
N ALA A 74 -2.65 5.32 -7.00
CA ALA A 74 -2.94 6.73 -7.26
C ALA A 74 -1.71 7.48 -7.77
N GLY A 75 -1.62 8.80 -7.55
CA GLY A 75 -0.49 9.64 -7.99
C GLY A 75 0.88 9.04 -7.69
N HIS A 76 1.14 8.61 -6.46
CA HIS A 76 2.45 8.07 -6.09
C HIS A 76 2.88 6.84 -6.92
N VAL A 77 1.96 5.93 -7.25
CA VAL A 77 2.28 4.73 -8.03
C VAL A 77 2.20 4.99 -9.54
N LYS A 78 1.26 5.85 -9.97
CA LYS A 78 1.01 6.14 -11.40
C LYS A 78 1.98 7.19 -11.96
N ASN A 79 2.61 7.98 -11.10
CA ASN A 79 3.36 9.18 -11.47
C ASN A 79 4.70 9.31 -10.72
N ASP A 80 4.67 9.44 -9.39
CA ASP A 80 5.85 9.89 -8.64
C ASP A 80 6.97 8.84 -8.55
N VAL A 81 6.66 7.59 -8.16
CA VAL A 81 7.64 6.48 -8.17
C VAL A 81 8.12 6.19 -9.60
N PRO A 82 7.26 6.14 -10.64
CA PRO A 82 7.73 6.07 -12.02
C PRO A 82 8.71 7.18 -12.41
N SER A 83 8.51 8.41 -11.93
CA SER A 83 9.42 9.54 -12.15
C SER A 83 10.81 9.27 -11.54
N GLU A 84 10.88 8.84 -10.27
CA GLU A 84 12.14 8.48 -9.60
C GLU A 84 12.89 7.33 -10.32
N VAL A 85 12.14 6.34 -10.79
CA VAL A 85 12.69 5.22 -11.57
C VAL A 85 13.20 5.70 -12.92
N GLN A 86 12.50 6.63 -13.57
CA GLN A 86 12.91 7.18 -14.86
C GLN A 86 14.16 8.05 -14.77
N GLU A 87 14.27 8.85 -13.72
CA GLU A 87 15.48 9.61 -13.39
C GLU A 87 16.67 8.67 -13.17
N SER A 88 16.47 7.62 -12.37
CA SER A 88 17.50 6.62 -12.09
C SER A 88 17.91 5.82 -13.33
N ARG A 89 16.99 5.57 -14.27
CA ARG A 89 17.31 5.00 -15.59
C ARG A 89 18.23 5.90 -16.41
N GLY A 90 18.05 7.22 -16.33
CA GLY A 90 18.92 8.20 -16.98
C GLY A 90 20.34 8.16 -16.44
N ARG A 91 20.48 8.10 -15.10
CA ARG A 91 21.78 8.00 -14.41
C ARG A 91 22.46 6.65 -14.63
N HIS A 92 21.69 5.57 -14.78
CA HIS A 92 22.19 4.18 -14.84
C HIS A 92 21.70 3.40 -16.09
N PRO A 93 22.18 3.74 -17.31
CA PRO A 93 21.66 3.18 -18.56
C PRO A 93 21.90 1.67 -18.75
N ASN A 94 22.84 1.08 -18.00
CA ASN A 94 23.17 -0.35 -18.06
C ASN A 94 22.32 -1.20 -17.10
N VAL A 95 21.46 -0.58 -16.28
CA VAL A 95 20.62 -1.27 -15.29
C VAL A 95 19.20 -1.40 -15.83
N THR A 96 18.64 -2.61 -15.75
CA THR A 96 17.24 -2.84 -16.13
C THR A 96 16.32 -2.60 -14.94
N PHE A 97 15.35 -1.69 -15.09
CA PHE A 97 14.36 -1.41 -14.06
C PHE A 97 13.00 -1.96 -14.43
N GLN A 98 12.38 -2.69 -13.50
CA GLN A 98 11.01 -3.15 -13.60
C GLN A 98 10.24 -2.73 -12.35
N MET A 99 9.00 -2.30 -12.51
CA MET A 99 8.15 -1.88 -11.42
C MET A 99 7.00 -2.86 -11.26
N ALA A 100 6.79 -3.36 -10.05
CA ALA A 100 5.59 -4.10 -9.69
C ALA A 100 4.39 -3.16 -9.65
N ARG A 101 3.19 -3.72 -9.76
CA ARG A 101 1.98 -2.96 -9.47
C ARG A 101 1.84 -2.68 -7.97
N ALA A 102 0.97 -1.73 -7.61
CA ALA A 102 0.58 -1.54 -6.21
C ALA A 102 0.09 -2.85 -5.59
N LEU A 103 0.08 -2.94 -4.25
CA LEU A 103 -0.50 -4.11 -3.58
C LEU A 103 -1.95 -4.31 -4.02
N ASP A 104 -2.69 -3.21 -4.18
CA ASP A 104 -4.06 -3.17 -4.67
C ASP A 104 -4.96 -4.12 -3.86
N ILE A 105 -6.06 -4.55 -4.45
CA ILE A 105 -6.92 -5.57 -3.87
C ILE A 105 -6.22 -6.93 -3.99
N HIS A 106 -5.86 -7.49 -2.84
CA HIS A 106 -5.12 -8.75 -2.73
C HIS A 106 -5.80 -9.70 -1.73
N PRO A 107 -6.00 -10.99 -2.06
CA PRO A 107 -6.63 -11.95 -1.15
C PRO A 107 -5.99 -11.99 0.25
N ALA A 108 -4.66 -12.05 0.32
CA ALA A 108 -3.94 -12.03 1.59
C ALA A 108 -4.20 -10.76 2.43
N LEU A 109 -4.44 -9.60 1.79
CA LEU A 109 -4.75 -8.37 2.52
C LEU A 109 -6.21 -8.36 3.01
N LEU A 110 -7.15 -8.94 2.26
CA LEU A 110 -8.53 -9.13 2.71
C LEU A 110 -8.59 -10.10 3.89
N GLU A 111 -7.82 -11.18 3.83
CA GLU A 111 -7.67 -12.12 4.95
C GLU A 111 -7.05 -11.44 6.17
N LEU A 112 -6.00 -10.63 5.98
CA LEU A 112 -5.39 -9.88 7.08
C LEU A 112 -6.38 -8.88 7.71
N CYS A 113 -7.20 -8.19 6.90
CA CYS A 113 -8.29 -7.38 7.43
C CYS A 113 -9.25 -8.20 8.30
N HIS A 114 -9.60 -9.41 7.87
CA HIS A 114 -10.48 -10.29 8.63
C HIS A 114 -9.85 -10.76 9.95
N VAL A 115 -8.55 -11.09 9.94
CA VAL A 115 -7.79 -11.42 11.16
C VAL A 115 -7.86 -10.26 12.16
N ARG A 116 -7.51 -9.04 11.72
CA ARG A 116 -7.54 -7.85 12.59
C ARG A 116 -8.92 -7.56 13.13
N TYR A 117 -9.95 -7.69 12.29
CA TYR A 117 -11.33 -7.55 12.71
C TYR A 117 -11.69 -8.56 13.81
N ARG A 118 -11.40 -9.85 13.60
CA ARG A 118 -11.73 -10.90 14.57
C ARG A 118 -10.99 -10.76 15.89
N GLU A 119 -9.70 -10.46 15.84
CA GLU A 119 -8.88 -10.19 17.03
C GLU A 119 -9.45 -9.04 17.87
N THR A 120 -9.98 -8.00 17.20
CA THR A 120 -10.57 -6.84 17.86
C THR A 120 -11.93 -7.13 18.45
N ILE A 121 -12.76 -7.93 17.78
CA ILE A 121 -14.16 -8.19 18.16
C ILE A 121 -14.28 -9.32 19.19
N ALA A 122 -13.41 -10.33 19.13
CA ALA A 122 -13.46 -11.50 20.02
C ALA A 122 -13.51 -11.20 21.52
N PRO A 123 -12.76 -10.22 22.07
CA PRO A 123 -12.81 -9.94 23.52
C PRO A 123 -13.99 -9.04 23.94
N LEU A 124 -14.79 -8.54 23.00
CA LEU A 124 -15.88 -7.60 23.30
C LEU A 124 -17.19 -8.32 23.61
N ARG A 125 -18.18 -7.58 24.10
CA ARG A 125 -19.54 -8.10 24.25
C ARG A 125 -20.06 -8.62 22.91
N GLU A 126 -20.91 -9.64 22.93
CA GLU A 126 -21.52 -10.13 21.70
C GLU A 126 -22.52 -9.11 21.16
N VAL A 127 -22.42 -8.81 19.87
CA VAL A 127 -23.38 -8.02 19.09
C VAL A 127 -23.60 -8.78 17.79
N PRO A 128 -24.86 -9.07 17.40
CA PRO A 128 -25.12 -9.78 16.15
C PRO A 128 -24.49 -9.05 14.95
N ALA A 129 -23.99 -9.82 13.98
CA ALA A 129 -23.30 -9.24 12.82
C ALA A 129 -24.24 -8.30 12.04
N GLU A 130 -25.50 -8.67 11.89
CA GLU A 130 -26.55 -7.85 11.27
C GLU A 130 -26.85 -6.53 12.03
N ARG A 131 -26.46 -6.45 13.32
CA ARG A 131 -26.54 -5.25 14.16
C ARG A 131 -25.22 -4.46 14.19
N THR A 132 -24.23 -4.87 13.40
CA THR A 132 -22.91 -4.23 13.28
C THR A 132 -22.77 -3.54 11.92
N LEU A 133 -22.20 -2.34 11.90
CA LEU A 133 -21.81 -1.61 10.70
C LEU A 133 -20.28 -1.55 10.58
N LEU A 134 -19.75 -1.88 9.40
CA LEU A 134 -18.33 -1.69 9.07
C LEU A 134 -18.10 -0.31 8.44
N LEU A 135 -17.24 0.52 9.02
CA LEU A 135 -16.74 1.74 8.39
C LEU A 135 -15.28 1.52 7.96
N LEU A 136 -15.07 1.21 6.68
CA LEU A 136 -13.73 1.08 6.12
C LEU A 136 -13.14 2.46 5.84
N VAL A 137 -11.98 2.76 6.42
CA VAL A 137 -11.33 4.06 6.28
C VAL A 137 -10.10 3.93 5.40
N GLY A 138 -10.16 4.49 4.19
CA GLY A 138 -9.00 4.61 3.30
C GLY A 138 -8.27 5.94 3.49
N ARG A 139 -7.10 6.10 2.86
CA ARG A 139 -6.41 7.41 2.82
C ARG A 139 -7.21 8.47 2.05
N GLY A 140 -7.78 8.08 0.90
CA GLY A 140 -8.42 9.00 -0.03
C GLY A 140 -7.43 9.74 -0.90
N THR A 141 -7.77 9.90 -2.18
CA THR A 141 -6.89 10.50 -3.18
C THR A 141 -7.70 11.34 -4.17
N SER A 142 -7.02 12.10 -5.03
CA SER A 142 -7.68 12.78 -6.16
C SER A 142 -7.94 11.83 -7.34
N ASP A 143 -7.53 10.56 -7.26
CA ASP A 143 -7.74 9.55 -8.29
C ASP A 143 -9.01 8.73 -7.97
N PRO A 144 -10.07 8.83 -8.81
CA PRO A 144 -11.33 8.15 -8.53
C PRO A 144 -11.24 6.62 -8.63
N ASP A 145 -10.32 6.08 -9.43
CA ASP A 145 -10.11 4.63 -9.58
C ASP A 145 -9.53 4.05 -8.27
N ALA A 146 -8.56 4.74 -7.67
CA ALA A 146 -8.04 4.38 -6.35
C ALA A 146 -9.10 4.47 -5.24
N ASN A 147 -9.95 5.50 -5.28
CA ASN A 147 -11.04 5.64 -4.30
C ASN A 147 -12.12 4.55 -4.48
N ALA A 148 -12.44 4.18 -5.73
CA ALA A 148 -13.38 3.11 -6.03
C ALA A 148 -12.87 1.74 -5.56
N ASN A 149 -11.55 1.50 -5.59
CA ASN A 149 -10.98 0.27 -5.05
C ASN A 149 -11.20 0.13 -3.53
N ILE A 150 -11.24 1.23 -2.75
CA ILE A 150 -11.61 1.17 -1.33
C ILE A 150 -13.08 0.71 -1.16
N ALA A 151 -13.99 1.18 -2.03
CA ALA A 151 -15.36 0.69 -2.03
C ALA A 151 -15.44 -0.80 -2.38
N ARG A 152 -14.60 -1.27 -3.32
CA ARG A 152 -14.52 -2.70 -3.65
C ARG A 152 -13.98 -3.53 -2.47
N VAL A 153 -12.93 -3.07 -1.78
CA VAL A 153 -12.44 -3.72 -0.55
C VAL A 153 -13.55 -3.76 0.50
N SER A 154 -14.23 -2.64 0.75
CA SER A 154 -15.35 -2.57 1.71
C SER A 154 -16.43 -3.59 1.38
N ARG A 155 -16.75 -3.79 0.10
CA ARG A 155 -17.74 -4.80 -0.31
C ARG A 155 -17.28 -6.23 -0.02
N PHE A 156 -16.03 -6.58 -0.31
CA PHE A 156 -15.49 -7.89 0.02
C PHE A 156 -15.51 -8.15 1.53
N LEU A 157 -15.09 -7.18 2.34
CA LEU A 157 -15.08 -7.31 3.79
C LEU A 157 -16.49 -7.38 4.37
N TRP A 158 -17.44 -6.61 3.84
CA TRP A 158 -18.85 -6.68 4.24
C TRP A 158 -19.38 -8.10 4.09
N GLU A 159 -19.29 -8.69 2.89
CA GLU A 159 -19.78 -10.04 2.64
C GLU A 159 -19.02 -11.09 3.44
N SER A 160 -17.70 -10.92 3.61
CA SER A 160 -16.87 -11.86 4.37
C SER A 160 -17.17 -11.84 5.87
N TYR A 161 -17.52 -10.68 6.43
CA TYR A 161 -17.79 -10.54 7.86
C TYR A 161 -19.25 -10.85 8.20
N GLY A 162 -20.16 -10.78 7.23
CA GLY A 162 -21.60 -10.95 7.44
C GLY A 162 -22.25 -9.78 8.21
N VAL A 163 -21.58 -8.62 8.27
CA VAL A 163 -22.12 -7.44 8.97
C VAL A 163 -23.38 -6.90 8.29
N GLY A 164 -24.22 -6.19 9.05
CA GLY A 164 -25.50 -5.68 8.54
C GLY A 164 -25.36 -4.58 7.49
N TRP A 165 -24.28 -3.80 7.57
CA TRP A 165 -23.99 -2.75 6.60
C TRP A 165 -22.51 -2.42 6.52
N ALA A 166 -22.08 -1.84 5.40
CA ALA A 166 -20.75 -1.24 5.30
C ALA A 166 -20.80 0.12 4.62
N SER A 167 -19.90 1.01 5.05
CA SER A 167 -19.68 2.33 4.47
C SER A 167 -18.18 2.57 4.30
N VAL A 168 -17.84 3.59 3.52
CA VAL A 168 -16.46 4.02 3.29
C VAL A 168 -16.29 5.46 3.77
N ALA A 169 -15.17 5.72 4.41
CA ALA A 169 -14.68 7.07 4.67
C ALA A 169 -13.22 7.22 4.24
N PHE A 170 -12.78 8.46 4.20
CA PHE A 170 -11.42 8.80 3.84
C PHE A 170 -10.77 9.69 4.90
N SER A 171 -9.48 9.47 5.18
CA SER A 171 -8.75 10.32 6.12
C SER A 171 -8.40 11.70 5.55
N GLY A 172 -8.52 11.90 4.22
CA GLY A 172 -8.52 13.23 3.59
C GLY A 172 -8.49 13.18 2.07
N VAL A 173 -8.20 14.33 1.43
CA VAL A 173 -8.21 14.59 -0.03
C VAL A 173 -9.59 14.46 -0.69
N THR A 174 -10.37 13.46 -0.30
CA THR A 174 -11.71 13.19 -0.82
C THR A 174 -12.71 12.96 0.35
N THR A 175 -13.98 12.82 0.00
CA THR A 175 -15.11 12.76 0.95
C THR A 175 -15.96 11.51 0.72
N PRO A 176 -16.74 11.06 1.72
CA PRO A 176 -16.87 11.64 3.07
C PRO A 176 -15.61 11.42 3.93
N ASN A 177 -15.28 12.42 4.75
CA ASN A 177 -14.25 12.24 5.77
C ASN A 177 -14.78 11.40 6.94
N VAL A 178 -13.90 10.96 7.85
CA VAL A 178 -14.26 10.07 8.97
C VAL A 178 -15.34 10.66 9.88
N ASP A 179 -15.26 11.94 10.20
CA ASP A 179 -16.21 12.65 11.08
C ASP A 179 -17.59 12.76 10.41
N GLN A 180 -17.62 13.12 9.12
CA GLN A 180 -18.84 13.13 8.30
C GLN A 180 -19.48 11.74 8.21
N ALA A 181 -18.67 10.72 7.95
CA ALA A 181 -19.17 9.36 7.81
C ALA A 181 -19.72 8.82 9.15
N LEU A 182 -19.03 9.03 10.27
CA LEU A 182 -19.50 8.61 11.59
C LEU A 182 -20.76 9.36 12.03
N THR A 183 -20.87 10.65 11.69
CA THR A 183 -22.10 11.44 11.93
C THR A 183 -23.32 10.80 11.25
N VAL A 184 -23.18 10.32 10.02
CA VAL A 184 -24.25 9.62 9.29
C VAL A 184 -24.44 8.21 9.86
N CYS A 185 -23.37 7.43 9.99
CA CYS A 185 -23.46 6.01 10.36
C CYS A 185 -24.10 5.80 11.74
N ARG A 186 -23.86 6.68 12.71
CA ARG A 186 -24.51 6.62 14.03
C ARG A 186 -26.02 6.74 13.99
N ARG A 187 -26.58 7.38 12.95
CA ARG A 187 -28.04 7.56 12.79
C ARG A 187 -28.72 6.40 12.07
N LEU A 188 -27.96 5.39 11.63
CA LEU A 188 -28.49 4.25 10.87
C LEU A 188 -29.07 3.14 11.76
N GLY A 189 -28.98 3.26 13.09
CA GLY A 189 -29.65 2.36 14.04
C GLY A 189 -28.93 1.03 14.31
N PHE A 190 -27.62 0.95 14.04
CA PHE A 190 -26.76 -0.19 14.40
C PHE A 190 -26.28 -0.09 15.85
N ASP A 191 -26.09 -1.23 16.52
CA ASP A 191 -25.62 -1.29 17.91
C ASP A 191 -24.10 -1.11 18.02
N ARG A 192 -23.38 -1.45 16.94
CA ARG A 192 -21.92 -1.35 16.86
C ARG A 192 -21.47 -0.78 15.52
N ILE A 193 -20.49 0.12 15.57
CA ILE A 193 -19.74 0.59 14.41
C ILE A 193 -18.29 0.15 14.57
N VAL A 194 -17.81 -0.66 13.64
CA VAL A 194 -16.40 -1.05 13.56
C VAL A 194 -15.69 -0.15 12.56
N VAL A 195 -14.83 0.74 13.07
CA VAL A 195 -13.97 1.60 12.26
C VAL A 195 -12.72 0.81 11.92
N GLN A 196 -12.56 0.45 10.65
CA GLN A 196 -11.41 -0.33 10.19
C GLN A 196 -10.51 0.52 9.27
N PRO A 197 -9.36 1.00 9.77
CA PRO A 197 -8.37 1.68 8.93
C PRO A 197 -7.71 0.70 7.96
N TYR A 198 -7.69 1.04 6.68
CA TYR A 198 -6.99 0.30 5.63
C TYR A 198 -5.64 0.96 5.32
N PHE A 199 -4.67 0.74 6.21
CA PHE A 199 -3.33 1.34 6.19
C PHE A 199 -2.26 0.27 6.47
N LEU A 200 -1.07 0.43 5.88
CA LEU A 200 0.05 -0.50 6.05
C LEU A 200 0.73 -0.35 7.41
N PHE A 201 1.14 0.87 7.73
CA PHE A 201 1.98 1.22 8.87
C PHE A 201 1.37 2.37 9.68
N ASP A 202 1.87 2.57 10.89
CA ASP A 202 1.41 3.60 11.80
C ASP A 202 1.67 5.02 11.27
N GLY A 203 1.01 6.01 11.87
CA GLY A 203 1.27 7.41 11.62
C GLY A 203 0.19 8.34 12.14
N ILE A 204 0.43 9.64 11.96
CA ILE A 204 -0.46 10.74 12.39
C ILE A 204 -1.91 10.55 11.91
N LEU A 205 -2.12 9.95 10.74
CA LEU A 205 -3.47 9.75 10.19
C LEU A 205 -4.26 8.70 10.99
N LEU A 206 -3.63 7.61 11.44
CA LEU A 206 -4.30 6.61 12.26
C LEU A 206 -4.67 7.19 13.63
N LYS A 207 -3.77 7.97 14.23
CA LYS A 207 -4.02 8.70 15.48
C LYS A 207 -5.29 9.56 15.34
N ARG A 208 -5.39 10.37 14.28
CA ARG A 208 -6.58 11.19 13.99
C ARG A 208 -7.87 10.39 13.76
N ILE A 209 -7.78 9.23 13.11
CA ILE A 209 -8.94 8.34 12.91
C ILE A 209 -9.45 7.86 14.26
N ARG A 210 -8.55 7.36 15.12
CA ARG A 210 -8.86 6.89 16.46
C ARG A 210 -9.45 8.01 17.32
N ASP A 211 -8.80 9.17 17.39
CA ASP A 211 -9.29 10.31 18.18
C ASP A 211 -10.70 10.74 17.72
N THR A 212 -10.96 10.67 16.41
CA THR A 212 -12.29 10.97 15.86
C THR A 212 -13.32 9.91 16.25
N ALA A 213 -12.99 8.62 16.16
CA ALA A 213 -13.87 7.54 16.58
C ALA A 213 -14.19 7.63 18.08
N GLU A 214 -13.21 7.89 18.93
CA GLU A 214 -13.36 8.06 20.38
C GLU A 214 -14.26 9.25 20.73
N ARG A 215 -14.09 10.40 20.07
CA ARG A 215 -15.02 11.54 20.21
C ARG A 215 -16.44 11.15 19.84
N HIS A 216 -16.63 10.42 18.74
CA HIS A 216 -17.97 9.98 18.33
C HIS A 216 -18.58 8.97 19.29
N ALA A 217 -17.78 8.10 19.92
CA ALA A 217 -18.23 7.16 20.95
C ALA A 217 -18.70 7.92 22.21
N ALA A 218 -17.93 8.92 22.65
CA ALA A 218 -18.29 9.74 23.81
C ALA A 218 -19.57 10.57 23.60
N LEU A 219 -19.84 10.99 22.36
CA LEU A 219 -21.04 11.77 22.01
C LEU A 219 -22.34 10.95 22.02
N ASP A 220 -22.27 9.62 21.92
CA ASP A 220 -23.44 8.75 21.97
C ASP A 220 -23.04 7.35 22.44
N PRO A 221 -23.09 7.13 23.76
CA PRO A 221 -22.76 5.84 24.34
C PRO A 221 -23.71 4.69 23.98
N SER A 222 -24.84 4.96 23.31
CA SER A 222 -25.77 3.90 22.88
C SER A 222 -25.24 3.09 21.70
N VAL A 223 -24.29 3.64 20.93
CA VAL A 223 -23.62 2.97 19.82
C VAL A 223 -22.19 2.65 20.22
N GLU A 224 -21.83 1.36 20.22
CA GLU A 224 -20.46 0.94 20.51
C GLU A 224 -19.56 1.18 19.29
N ILE A 225 -18.60 2.09 19.41
CA ILE A 225 -17.66 2.38 18.33
C ILE A 225 -16.30 1.80 18.68
N VAL A 226 -15.81 0.91 17.81
CA VAL A 226 -14.56 0.17 18.02
C VAL A 226 -13.63 0.42 16.84
N THR A 227 -12.37 0.76 17.11
CA THR A 227 -11.36 0.94 16.07
C THR A 227 -10.47 -0.30 15.96
N VAL A 228 -10.42 -0.91 14.77
CA VAL A 228 -9.54 -2.03 14.46
C VAL A 228 -8.11 -1.52 14.24
N PRO A 229 -7.07 -2.25 14.68
CA PRO A 229 -5.70 -1.92 14.30
C PRO A 229 -5.49 -1.93 12.78
N HIS A 230 -4.50 -1.18 12.31
CA HIS A 230 -4.04 -1.23 10.91
C HIS A 230 -3.38 -2.59 10.59
N LEU A 231 -2.96 -2.77 9.33
CA LEU A 231 -2.49 -4.07 8.84
C LEU A 231 -1.22 -4.55 9.57
N ARG A 232 -0.25 -3.64 9.72
CA ARG A 232 1.08 -3.82 10.34
C ARG A 232 1.84 -5.04 9.81
N LEU A 233 3.05 -5.27 10.32
CA LEU A 233 3.81 -6.47 9.96
C LEU A 233 2.99 -7.73 10.28
N HIS A 234 2.75 -8.54 9.24
CA HIS A 234 2.04 -9.81 9.31
C HIS A 234 2.48 -10.72 8.14
N PRO A 235 2.48 -12.06 8.31
CA PRO A 235 2.82 -12.99 7.22
C PRO A 235 2.02 -12.78 5.94
N LEU A 236 0.71 -12.55 6.06
CA LEU A 236 -0.16 -12.24 4.91
C LEU A 236 0.22 -10.92 4.20
N LEU A 237 0.81 -9.96 4.92
CA LEU A 237 1.34 -8.75 4.28
C LEU A 237 2.62 -9.08 3.50
N LEU A 238 3.52 -9.88 4.06
CA LEU A 238 4.71 -10.38 3.35
C LEU A 238 4.32 -11.17 2.10
N GLN A 239 3.25 -11.99 2.16
CA GLN A 239 2.71 -12.72 1.00
C GLN A 239 2.36 -11.74 -0.14
N ALA A 240 1.62 -10.68 0.18
CA ALA A 240 1.19 -9.72 -0.84
C ALA A 240 2.38 -9.02 -1.52
N PHE A 241 3.46 -8.74 -0.78
CA PHE A 241 4.69 -8.19 -1.36
C PHE A 241 5.44 -9.22 -2.20
N GLU A 242 5.57 -10.46 -1.73
CA GLU A 242 6.19 -11.55 -2.50
C GLU A 242 5.45 -11.82 -3.80
N ASP A 243 4.11 -11.87 -3.76
CA ASP A 243 3.29 -12.09 -4.95
C ASP A 243 3.49 -10.95 -5.97
N ARG A 244 3.61 -9.70 -5.50
CA ARG A 244 3.88 -8.54 -6.37
C ARG A 244 5.28 -8.54 -6.93
N ALA A 245 6.28 -8.89 -6.12
CA ALA A 245 7.65 -9.05 -6.58
C ALA A 245 7.75 -10.18 -7.62
N HIS A 246 7.13 -11.32 -7.35
CA HIS A 246 7.10 -12.48 -8.23
C HIS A 246 6.40 -12.18 -9.57
N GLU A 247 5.22 -11.53 -9.52
CA GLU A 247 4.50 -11.04 -10.70
C GLU A 247 5.40 -10.12 -11.56
N ALA A 248 6.17 -9.24 -10.93
CA ALA A 248 7.09 -8.36 -11.63
C ALA A 248 8.32 -9.11 -12.17
N ILE A 249 8.90 -10.06 -11.45
CA ILE A 249 10.10 -10.76 -11.91
C ILE A 249 9.79 -11.66 -13.11
N HIS A 250 8.70 -12.42 -13.04
CA HIS A 250 8.41 -13.48 -13.99
C HIS A 250 7.34 -13.07 -15.00
N GLY A 251 6.35 -12.29 -14.59
CA GLY A 251 5.21 -11.90 -15.41
C GLY A 251 5.34 -10.55 -16.11
N ALA A 252 4.24 -10.17 -16.77
CA ALA A 252 3.98 -8.80 -17.17
C ALA A 252 3.08 -8.17 -16.08
N PRO A 253 3.60 -7.31 -15.19
CA PRO A 253 2.77 -6.65 -14.19
C PRO A 253 1.79 -5.73 -14.92
N HIS A 254 0.54 -6.17 -15.02
CA HIS A 254 -0.51 -5.39 -15.65
C HIS A 254 -1.14 -4.49 -14.58
N MET A 255 -0.70 -3.24 -14.54
CA MET A 255 -1.50 -2.18 -13.92
C MET A 255 -2.85 -2.12 -14.63
N ASN A 256 -3.96 -1.96 -13.90
CA ASN A 256 -5.26 -1.63 -14.51
C ASN A 256 -5.11 -0.29 -15.26
N CYS A 257 -4.89 -0.37 -16.56
CA CYS A 257 -4.74 0.81 -17.42
C CYS A 257 -6.06 1.17 -18.13
N ASP A 258 -7.07 0.31 -18.04
CA ASP A 258 -8.34 0.46 -18.74
C ASP A 258 -9.12 1.69 -18.24
N LEU A 259 -8.90 2.07 -16.97
CA LEU A 259 -9.48 3.26 -16.33
C LEU A 259 -8.42 4.25 -15.83
N CYS A 260 -7.19 4.18 -16.35
CA CYS A 260 -6.14 5.09 -15.91
C CYS A 260 -6.37 6.51 -16.46
N LYS A 261 -6.61 7.49 -15.57
CA LYS A 261 -6.87 8.91 -15.92
C LYS A 261 -5.80 9.57 -16.80
N TYR A 262 -4.58 9.05 -16.77
CA TYR A 262 -3.47 9.55 -17.60
C TYR A 262 -3.43 8.94 -19.01
N ARG A 263 -4.20 7.87 -19.28
CA ARG A 263 -4.15 7.10 -20.53
C ARG A 263 -5.47 7.05 -21.29
N VAL A 264 -6.59 7.13 -20.57
CA VAL A 264 -7.93 7.07 -21.15
C VAL A 264 -8.72 8.31 -20.81
N ARG A 265 -9.67 8.66 -21.68
CA ARG A 265 -10.57 9.79 -21.46
C ARG A 265 -11.62 9.45 -20.40
N LEU A 266 -11.33 9.83 -19.16
CA LEU A 266 -12.31 9.84 -18.07
C LEU A 266 -13.06 11.16 -18.06
N LEU A 267 -14.39 11.09 -17.94
CA LEU A 267 -15.26 12.27 -17.87
C LEU A 267 -14.87 13.15 -16.67
N GLY A 268 -14.66 14.45 -16.93
CA GLY A 268 -14.25 15.42 -15.90
C GLY A 268 -12.75 15.42 -15.58
N ARG A 269 -11.94 14.66 -16.34
CA ARG A 269 -10.47 14.54 -16.20
C ARG A 269 -9.76 14.57 -17.56
N GLU A 270 -10.39 15.13 -18.57
CA GLU A 270 -9.92 15.16 -19.94
C GLU A 270 -8.56 15.85 -20.10
N SER A 271 -8.29 16.85 -19.26
CA SER A 271 -7.02 17.60 -19.25
C SER A 271 -5.84 16.82 -18.68
N GLU A 272 -6.08 15.67 -18.04
CA GLU A 272 -5.02 14.85 -17.42
C GLU A 272 -4.42 13.80 -18.37
N ILE A 273 -5.03 13.61 -19.55
CA ILE A 273 -4.61 12.58 -20.52
C ILE A 273 -3.29 12.98 -21.16
N GLY A 274 -2.32 12.07 -21.14
CA GLY A 274 -1.02 12.27 -21.79
C GLY A 274 -0.11 13.26 -21.08
N LEU A 275 -0.48 13.73 -19.87
CA LEU A 275 0.44 14.53 -19.06
C LEU A 275 1.75 13.77 -18.81
N PRO A 276 2.90 14.47 -18.87
CA PRO A 276 4.18 13.86 -18.52
C PRO A 276 4.17 13.41 -17.06
N GLN A 277 4.93 12.35 -16.77
CA GLN A 277 5.13 11.94 -15.39
C GLN A 277 6.10 12.92 -14.72
N VAL A 278 5.66 13.58 -13.65
CA VAL A 278 6.45 14.60 -12.93
C VAL A 278 6.31 14.36 -11.44
N GLY A 279 7.40 14.06 -10.73
CA GLY A 279 7.36 13.86 -9.28
C GLY A 279 6.82 15.08 -8.55
N HIS A 280 5.72 14.94 -7.82
CA HIS A 280 5.19 16.05 -7.01
C HIS A 280 5.82 16.13 -5.62
N HIS A 281 6.57 15.10 -5.23
CA HIS A 281 7.13 14.90 -3.89
C HIS A 281 8.47 15.62 -3.66
N HIS A 282 9.09 16.22 -4.68
CA HIS A 282 10.44 16.79 -4.56
C HIS A 282 10.59 17.82 -3.43
N HIS A 283 9.52 18.59 -3.14
CA HIS A 283 9.51 19.60 -2.07
C HIS A 283 9.46 19.03 -0.64
N VAL A 284 9.16 17.74 -0.50
CA VAL A 284 9.06 17.01 0.79
C VAL A 284 9.95 15.76 0.82
N ARG A 285 10.78 15.58 -0.20
CA ARG A 285 11.83 14.58 -0.24
C ARG A 285 12.84 14.91 0.87
N ALA A 286 13.24 13.89 1.63
CA ALA A 286 14.29 14.10 2.63
C ALA A 286 15.60 14.49 1.90
N SER A 287 16.25 15.56 2.36
CA SER A 287 17.53 16.01 1.79
C SER A 287 18.59 14.93 2.03
N SER A 288 19.10 14.33 0.96
CA SER A 288 20.44 13.75 0.93
C SER A 288 21.31 14.81 0.28
N ASP A 289 22.44 15.21 0.89
CA ASP A 289 23.33 16.28 0.42
C ASP A 289 23.89 16.03 -1.00
N LEU A 290 23.04 16.20 -2.01
CA LEU A 290 23.34 16.18 -3.43
C LEU A 290 22.44 17.24 -4.07
N THR A 291 23.04 18.40 -4.32
CA THR A 291 22.50 19.47 -5.15
C THR A 291 22.39 18.96 -6.59
N ASP A 292 21.23 19.03 -7.23
CA ASP A 292 21.16 18.98 -8.69
C ASP A 292 19.96 19.82 -9.19
N ASP A 293 20.29 20.98 -9.74
CA ASP A 293 19.48 21.76 -10.68
C ASP A 293 19.67 21.16 -12.07
N PHE A 294 18.68 20.49 -12.67
CA PHE A 294 18.72 20.23 -14.11
C PHE A 294 17.35 20.23 -14.81
N ASP A 295 17.30 21.08 -15.83
CA ASP A 295 16.28 21.22 -16.87
C ASP A 295 16.48 20.15 -17.96
N HIS A 296 15.44 19.39 -18.33
CA HIS A 296 15.53 18.37 -19.37
C HIS A 296 14.28 18.33 -20.27
N GLY A 297 14.48 18.66 -21.54
CA GLY A 297 13.58 18.29 -22.64
C GLY A 297 14.21 17.19 -23.49
N HIS A 298 13.53 16.05 -23.70
CA HIS A 298 13.89 15.08 -24.74
C HIS A 298 12.69 14.29 -25.32
N ASP A 299 12.85 13.99 -26.61
CA ASP A 299 11.94 13.35 -27.57
C ASP A 299 11.99 11.80 -27.47
N HIS A 300 10.84 11.12 -27.67
CA HIS A 300 10.70 9.67 -27.52
C HIS A 300 10.26 8.96 -28.81
N ARG A 301 11.12 8.08 -29.34
CA ARG A 301 10.72 7.04 -30.32
C ARG A 301 10.44 5.70 -29.62
N LEU A 302 9.20 5.23 -29.75
CA LEU A 302 8.72 3.96 -29.18
C LEU A 302 8.97 2.77 -30.12
N ARG A 303 9.59 1.69 -29.61
CA ARG A 303 9.60 0.36 -30.25
C ARG A 303 8.57 -0.56 -29.60
N ARG A 304 7.72 -1.21 -30.41
CA ARG A 304 6.70 -2.18 -29.99
C ARG A 304 7.32 -3.53 -29.57
N ARG A 305 6.93 -4.08 -28.41
CA ARG A 305 7.27 -5.44 -27.95
C ARG A 305 6.08 -6.41 -28.12
N ARG A 306 6.41 -7.67 -28.42
CA ARG A 306 5.48 -8.81 -28.62
C ARG A 306 4.89 -9.33 -27.30
N ARG A 307 3.70 -9.95 -27.37
CA ARG A 307 2.95 -10.57 -26.27
C ARG A 307 3.65 -11.84 -25.72
N PRO A 308 3.68 -12.07 -24.39
CA PRO A 308 4.12 -13.35 -23.83
C PRO A 308 2.95 -14.34 -23.65
N ALA A 309 3.28 -15.62 -23.68
CA ALA A 309 2.40 -16.76 -23.41
C ALA A 309 2.11 -16.92 -21.91
N LEU A 310 1.02 -17.64 -21.59
CA LEU A 310 0.56 -17.98 -20.23
C LEU A 310 1.66 -18.64 -19.39
N MET A 311 1.82 -18.16 -18.16
CA MET A 311 2.89 -18.56 -17.25
C MET A 311 2.52 -19.76 -16.35
N PRO A 312 3.51 -20.57 -15.91
CA PRO A 312 3.31 -21.58 -14.88
C PRO A 312 3.09 -20.94 -13.50
N ALA A 313 2.46 -21.69 -12.60
CA ALA A 313 2.14 -21.29 -11.23
C ALA A 313 3.39 -20.91 -10.42
N ALA A 314 3.19 -20.00 -9.45
CA ALA A 314 4.23 -19.42 -8.61
C ALA A 314 5.10 -20.47 -7.90
N ASP A 315 6.36 -20.15 -7.68
CA ASP A 315 7.25 -20.93 -6.81
C ASP A 315 6.76 -20.77 -5.35
N THR A 316 5.95 -21.74 -4.89
CA THR A 316 5.15 -21.70 -3.66
C THR A 316 5.96 -21.91 -2.37
N ALA A 317 7.15 -21.32 -2.25
CA ALA A 317 8.02 -21.54 -1.08
C ALA A 317 7.60 -20.73 0.17
N PHE A 318 6.76 -19.70 0.03
CA PHE A 318 6.21 -18.93 1.15
C PHE A 318 4.77 -19.37 1.43
N HIS A 319 4.51 -19.85 2.65
CA HIS A 319 3.16 -20.10 3.17
C HIS A 319 2.97 -19.27 4.44
N PRO A 320 1.94 -18.40 4.52
CA PRO A 320 1.80 -17.42 5.60
C PRO A 320 1.53 -18.04 6.98
N TRP A 321 1.26 -19.34 7.03
CA TRP A 321 0.98 -20.11 8.26
C TRP A 321 2.03 -21.19 8.57
N ASP A 322 3.19 -21.19 7.91
CA ASP A 322 4.29 -22.12 8.23
C ASP A 322 5.01 -21.68 9.52
N GLU A 323 4.74 -22.34 10.65
CA GLU A 323 5.30 -21.99 11.96
C GLU A 323 6.83 -21.89 11.99
N ARG A 324 7.56 -22.80 11.32
CA ARG A 324 9.04 -22.77 11.30
C ARG A 324 9.55 -21.54 10.58
N LEU A 325 8.87 -21.17 9.50
CA LEU A 325 9.16 -19.96 8.75
C LEU A 325 8.83 -18.71 9.57
N LEU A 326 7.69 -18.69 10.25
CA LEU A 326 7.27 -17.58 11.11
C LEU A 326 8.24 -17.34 12.27
N GLN A 327 8.75 -18.42 12.90
CA GLN A 327 9.80 -18.35 13.92
C GLN A 327 11.09 -17.75 13.35
N ARG A 328 11.53 -18.22 12.18
CA ARG A 328 12.73 -17.69 11.49
C ARG A 328 12.61 -16.20 11.14
N LEU A 329 11.40 -15.73 10.87
CA LEU A 329 11.12 -14.33 10.58
C LEU A 329 10.95 -13.47 11.86
N HIS A 330 11.02 -14.09 13.04
CA HIS A 330 10.75 -13.49 14.36
C HIS A 330 9.32 -12.93 14.48
N LEU A 331 8.35 -13.58 13.81
CA LEU A 331 6.94 -13.17 13.84
C LEU A 331 6.14 -13.87 14.95
N ILE A 332 6.64 -15.01 15.43
CA ILE A 332 6.11 -15.76 16.57
C ILE A 332 7.29 -16.25 17.42
N THR A 333 7.08 -16.44 18.71
CA THR A 333 8.04 -17.07 19.64
C THR A 333 7.99 -18.60 19.53
N GLU A 334 9.09 -19.30 19.84
CA GLU A 334 9.07 -20.77 19.95
C GLU A 334 8.00 -21.23 20.94
N SER A 335 7.06 -22.06 20.48
CA SER A 335 6.20 -22.82 21.39
C SER A 335 7.10 -23.83 22.11
N ARG A 336 7.24 -23.69 23.43
CA ARG A 336 7.92 -24.69 24.26
C ARG A 336 7.20 -26.03 24.27
#